data_AF-A0A448WNT2-F1
#
_entry.id   AF-A0A448WNT2-F1
#
_cell.length_a   1.000
_cell.length_b   1.000
_cell.length_c   1.000
_cell.angle_alpha   90.00
_cell.angle_beta   90.00
_cell.angle_gamma   90.00
#
_symmetry.space_group_name_H-M   'P 1'
#
loop_
_entity.id
_entity.type
_entity.pdbx_description
1 polymer ?
#
loop_
_entity_poly.entity_id
_entity_poly.type
_entity_poly.pdbx_seq_one_letter_code
_entity_poly.pdbx_strand_id
1 'polypeptide(L)'
;MLLCFVHFVLYLNTYKPIPSISRLRILRKPKTYTGLTLPHKLPPLANPVDVRVLPLPGYLEQTVATILSSALAGVGQLKPKFPFVEPEKSALAYLALYLKGEFSVCLTALYVGM
;
A
#
# COMPACT_ATOMS: atom_id res chain seq x y z
N MET A 1 -9.57 1.40 3.65
CA MET A 1 -9.40 1.06 5.08
C MET A 1 -7.93 0.91 5.50
N LEU A 2 -7.04 0.38 4.64
CA LEU A 2 -5.59 0.32 4.90
C LEU A 2 -4.91 1.69 5.03
N LEU A 3 -5.31 2.67 4.22
CA LEU A 3 -4.82 4.06 4.27
C LEU A 3 -4.97 4.73 5.65
N CYS A 4 -5.99 4.37 6.44
CA CYS A 4 -6.12 4.90 7.81
C CYS A 4 -5.06 4.34 8.75
N PHE A 5 -4.59 3.11 8.54
CA PHE A 5 -3.65 2.47 9.47
C PHE A 5 -2.23 3.00 9.27
N VAL A 6 -1.79 3.14 8.01
CA VAL A 6 -0.49 3.73 7.66
C VAL A 6 -0.42 5.20 8.03
N HIS A 7 -1.48 5.96 7.72
CA HIS A 7 -1.52 7.37 8.09
C HIS A 7 -1.55 7.53 9.62
N PHE A 8 -2.24 6.66 10.37
CA PHE A 8 -2.23 6.69 11.84
C PHE A 8 -0.88 6.30 12.45
N VAL A 9 -0.21 5.27 11.93
CA VAL A 9 1.12 4.85 12.41
C VAL A 9 2.18 5.90 12.09
N LEU A 10 2.17 6.49 10.89
CA LEU A 10 3.06 7.60 10.54
C LEU A 10 2.73 8.87 11.34
N TYR A 11 1.45 9.21 11.51
CA TYR A 11 1.01 10.34 12.33
C TYR A 11 1.46 10.20 13.79
N LEU A 12 1.50 8.98 14.34
CA LEU A 12 1.98 8.73 15.71
C LEU A 12 3.50 8.59 15.84
N ASN A 13 4.22 8.24 14.77
CA ASN A 13 5.67 8.09 14.80
C ASN A 13 6.41 9.42 14.53
N THR A 14 5.77 10.34 13.80
CA THR A 14 6.37 11.64 13.43
C THR A 14 6.05 12.75 14.44
N TYR A 15 4.90 12.69 15.12
CA TYR A 15 4.60 13.61 16.21
C TYR A 15 5.25 13.12 17.51
N LYS A 16 6.43 13.65 17.81
CA LYS A 16 6.96 13.67 19.18
C LYS A 16 5.88 14.36 20.04
N PRO A 17 5.17 13.64 20.93
CA PRO A 17 4.18 14.30 21.77
C PRO A 17 4.89 15.38 22.58
N ILE A 18 4.20 16.50 22.80
CA ILE A 18 4.63 17.57 23.69
C ILE A 18 5.22 16.90 24.96
N PRO A 19 6.48 17.19 25.35
CA PRO A 19 7.25 16.36 26.28
C PRO A 19 6.63 16.20 27.68
N SER A 20 5.53 16.91 27.97
CA SER A 20 4.84 16.89 29.25
C SER A 20 3.68 15.88 29.36
N ILE A 21 3.14 15.34 28.26
CA ILE A 21 1.93 14.50 28.29
C ILE A 21 2.15 13.16 27.59
N SER A 22 2.01 12.06 28.35
CA SER A 22 2.13 10.69 27.84
C SER A 22 0.88 10.26 27.05
N ARG A 23 1.08 9.49 25.96
CA ARG A 23 0.01 8.99 25.07
C ARG A 23 -1.14 8.31 25.82
N LEU A 24 -0.82 7.51 26.84
CA LEU A 24 -1.81 6.80 27.65
C LEU A 24 -2.74 7.74 28.45
N ARG A 25 -2.27 8.96 28.78
CA ARG A 25 -3.06 9.96 29.51
C ARG A 25 -4.14 10.59 28.63
N ILE A 26 -3.84 10.78 27.34
CA ILE A 26 -4.78 11.32 26.34
C ILE A 26 -5.87 10.29 26.05
N LEU A 27 -5.48 9.04 25.83
CA LEU A 27 -6.41 7.94 25.55
C LEU A 27 -7.36 7.65 26.73
N ARG A 28 -6.93 7.93 27.96
CA ARG A 28 -7.76 7.76 29.17
C ARG A 28 -8.89 8.78 29.31
N LYS A 29 -8.74 10.01 28.78
CA LYS A 29 -9.74 11.08 28.92
C LYS A 29 -9.91 11.87 27.63
N PRO A 30 -10.47 11.26 26.57
CA PRO A 30 -10.56 11.90 25.25
C PRO A 30 -11.33 13.22 25.29
N LYS A 31 -12.42 13.29 26.06
CA LYS A 31 -13.28 14.48 26.20
C LYS A 31 -12.58 15.72 26.77
N THR A 32 -11.47 15.55 27.48
CA THR A 32 -10.71 16.68 28.05
C THR A 32 -9.82 17.35 27.01
N TYR A 33 -9.48 16.65 25.93
CA TYR A 33 -8.57 17.10 24.89
C TYR A 33 -9.30 17.46 23.56
N THR A 34 -10.65 17.36 23.51
CA THR A 34 -11.46 17.59 22.30
C THR A 34 -11.49 19.05 21.83
N GLY A 35 -11.17 20.02 22.68
CA GLY A 35 -11.22 21.46 22.37
C GLY A 35 -9.86 22.14 22.24
N LEU A 36 -8.77 21.38 22.22
CA LEU A 36 -7.43 21.95 22.15
C LEU A 36 -7.05 22.28 20.71
N THR A 37 -6.75 23.56 20.47
CA THR A 37 -6.07 24.00 19.25
C THR A 37 -4.59 23.63 19.37
N LEU A 38 -4.12 22.72 18.52
CA LEU A 38 -2.68 22.42 18.49
C LEU A 38 -1.94 23.67 18.04
N PRO A 39 -0.89 24.11 18.76
CA PRO A 39 0.01 25.14 18.27
C PRO A 39 0.59 24.61 16.95
N HIS A 40 0.28 25.30 15.87
CA HIS A 40 0.70 25.11 14.50
C HIS A 40 1.25 23.70 14.18
N LYS A 41 0.41 22.85 13.58
CA LYS A 41 0.90 21.61 12.95
C LYS A 41 1.92 22.02 11.89
N LEU A 42 3.21 21.99 12.25
CA LEU A 42 4.24 22.02 11.23
C LEU A 42 3.96 20.82 10.34
N PRO A 43 3.81 21.00 9.02
CA PRO A 43 3.82 19.86 8.12
C PRO A 43 5.09 19.07 8.48
N PRO A 44 4.99 17.73 8.66
CA PRO A 44 6.16 16.93 8.94
C PRO A 44 7.20 17.30 7.87
N LEU A 45 8.39 17.72 8.31
CA LEU A 45 9.50 18.02 7.40
C LEU A 45 9.61 16.83 6.46
N ALA A 46 9.45 17.08 5.16
CA ALA A 46 9.49 16.06 4.11
C ALA A 46 10.93 15.59 3.94
N ASN A 47 11.47 15.00 4.99
CA ASN A 47 12.73 14.29 4.92
C ASN A 47 12.42 13.02 4.13
N PRO A 48 13.09 12.79 2.99
CA PRO A 48 12.91 11.55 2.26
C PRO A 48 13.31 10.40 3.18
N VAL A 49 12.33 9.61 3.60
CA VAL A 49 12.57 8.38 4.35
C VAL A 49 13.01 7.34 3.33
N ASP A 50 14.18 6.76 3.52
CA ASP A 50 14.64 5.67 2.67
C ASP A 50 13.73 4.46 2.85
N VAL A 51 13.21 3.95 1.71
CA VAL A 51 12.27 2.83 1.63
C VAL A 51 12.85 1.57 2.30
N ARG A 52 14.18 1.43 2.31
CA ARG A 52 14.91 0.28 2.87
C ARG A 52 14.89 0.22 4.39
N VAL A 53 14.65 1.35 5.06
CA VAL A 53 14.67 1.47 6.52
C VAL A 53 13.29 1.18 7.13
N LEU A 54 12.26 1.09 6.29
CA LEU A 54 10.91 0.81 6.77
C LEU A 54 10.75 -0.63 7.26
N PRO A 55 9.87 -0.85 8.25
CA PRO A 55 9.45 -2.20 8.61
C PRO A 55 8.77 -2.87 7.41
N LEU A 56 8.83 -4.20 7.35
CA LEU A 56 8.36 -5.00 6.22
C LEU A 56 6.98 -4.57 5.64
N PRO A 57 5.94 -4.29 6.45
CA PRO A 57 4.65 -3.83 5.91
C PRO A 57 4.75 -2.50 5.14
N GLY A 58 5.53 -1.54 5.65
CA GLY A 58 5.72 -0.25 5.00
C GLY A 58 6.55 -0.35 3.72
N TYR A 59 7.57 -1.22 3.72
CA TYR A 59 8.34 -1.52 2.51
C TYR A 59 7.44 -2.08 1.40
N LEU A 60 6.62 -3.09 1.71
CA LEU A 60 5.73 -3.73 0.71
C LEU A 60 4.67 -2.75 0.19
N GLU A 61 4.11 -1.92 1.07
CA GLU A 61 3.12 -0.92 0.68
C GLU A 61 3.69 0.11 -0.29
N GLN A 62 4.91 0.58 -0.04
CA GLN A 62 5.54 1.62 -0.85
C GLN A 62 6.13 1.09 -2.16
N THR A 63 6.56 -0.17 -2.21
CA THR A 63 7.27 -0.72 -3.38
C THR A 63 6.38 -1.49 -4.33
N VAL A 64 5.56 -2.40 -3.82
CA VAL A 64 4.92 -3.45 -4.65
C VAL A 64 3.39 -3.35 -4.65
N ALA A 65 2.77 -2.73 -3.64
CA ALA A 65 1.32 -2.76 -3.48
C ALA A 65 0.53 -2.20 -4.67
N THR A 66 1.00 -1.11 -5.27
CA THR A 66 0.31 -0.47 -6.40
C THR A 66 0.30 -1.37 -7.64
N ILE A 67 1.47 -1.90 -8.01
CA ILE A 67 1.66 -2.75 -9.19
C ILE A 67 0.94 -4.09 -9.00
N LEU A 68 1.00 -4.70 -7.82
CA LEU A 68 0.24 -5.94 -7.55
C LEU A 68 -1.27 -5.70 -7.61
N SER A 69 -1.76 -4.58 -7.09
CA SER A 69 -3.19 -4.27 -7.11
C SER A 69 -3.70 -4.09 -8.54
N SER A 70 -2.93 -3.41 -9.39
CA SER A 70 -3.29 -3.24 -10.79
C SER A 70 -3.18 -4.55 -11.58
N ALA A 71 -2.18 -5.38 -11.30
CA ALA A 71 -2.03 -6.71 -11.90
C ALA A 71 -3.24 -7.60 -11.58
N LEU A 72 -3.63 -7.68 -10.31
CA LEU A 72 -4.77 -8.48 -9.85
C LEU A 72 -6.09 -7.98 -10.44
N ALA A 73 -6.28 -6.65 -10.52
CA ALA A 73 -7.43 -6.07 -11.20
C ALA A 73 -7.49 -6.49 -12.68
N GLY A 74 -6.35 -6.48 -13.37
CA GLY A 74 -6.24 -6.93 -14.76
C GLY A 74 -6.54 -8.42 -14.94
N VAL A 75 -6.06 -9.29 -14.03
CA VAL A 75 -6.42 -10.72 -14.03
C VAL A 75 -7.94 -10.90 -13.92
N GLY A 76 -8.59 -10.14 -13.03
CA GLY A 76 -10.04 -10.21 -12.83
C GLY A 76 -10.85 -9.74 -14.03
N GLN A 77 -10.36 -8.72 -14.75
CA GLN A 77 -11.02 -8.17 -15.93
C GLN A 77 -10.84 -9.06 -17.18
N LEU A 78 -9.61 -9.51 -17.45
CA LEU A 78 -9.28 -10.25 -18.67
C LEU A 78 -9.54 -11.76 -18.56
N LYS A 79 -9.52 -12.32 -17.34
CA LYS A 79 -9.63 -13.76 -17.07
C LYS A 79 -8.74 -14.59 -18.01
N PRO A 80 -7.41 -14.37 -17.97
CA PRO A 80 -6.49 -14.94 -18.94
C PRO A 80 -6.55 -16.47 -18.92
N LYS A 81 -6.68 -17.07 -20.10
CA LYS A 81 -6.66 -18.52 -20.30
C LYS A 81 -5.65 -18.86 -21.39
N PHE A 82 -4.53 -19.47 -20.99
CA PHE A 82 -3.59 -20.00 -21.97
C PHE A 82 -4.05 -21.38 -22.43
N PRO A 83 -3.84 -21.72 -23.72
CA PRO A 83 -4.17 -23.03 -24.24
C PRO A 83 -3.37 -24.10 -23.48
N PHE A 84 -4.02 -25.23 -23.18
CA PHE A 84 -3.42 -26.39 -22.49
C PHE A 84 -2.92 -26.13 -21.05
N VAL A 85 -3.23 -24.99 -20.43
CA VAL A 85 -2.81 -24.65 -19.07
C VAL A 85 -4.04 -24.48 -18.17
N GLU A 86 -3.96 -24.89 -16.92
CA GLU A 86 -5.01 -24.65 -15.92
C GLU A 86 -5.29 -23.14 -15.74
N PRO A 87 -6.54 -22.75 -15.43
CA PRO A 87 -6.89 -21.34 -15.28
C PRO A 87 -6.07 -20.64 -14.17
N GLU A 88 -5.77 -21.35 -13.07
CA GLU A 88 -4.96 -20.83 -11.97
C GLU A 88 -3.52 -20.51 -12.42
N LYS A 89 -2.89 -21.45 -13.12
CA LYS A 89 -1.55 -21.28 -13.70
C LYS A 89 -1.53 -20.17 -14.75
N SER A 90 -2.63 -19.97 -15.47
CA SER A 90 -2.75 -18.89 -16.45
C SER A 90 -2.82 -17.52 -15.80
N ALA A 91 -3.57 -17.39 -14.70
CA ALA A 91 -3.60 -16.17 -13.90
C ALA A 91 -2.21 -15.84 -13.30
N LEU A 92 -1.49 -16.85 -12.79
CA LEU A 92 -0.14 -16.69 -12.27
C LEU A 92 0.86 -16.24 -13.34
N ALA A 93 0.83 -16.85 -14.53
CA ALA A 93 1.70 -16.49 -15.64
C ALA A 93 1.46 -15.04 -16.09
N TYR A 94 0.20 -14.63 -16.22
CA TYR A 94 -0.16 -13.24 -16.52
C TYR A 94 0.38 -12.29 -15.45
N LEU A 95 0.19 -12.61 -14.16
CA LEU A 95 0.64 -11.75 -13.06
C LEU A 95 2.18 -11.62 -13.03
N ALA A 96 2.90 -12.71 -13.28
CA ALA A 96 4.36 -12.70 -13.39
C ALA A 96 4.86 -11.81 -14.55
N LEU A 97 4.22 -11.92 -15.73
CA LEU A 97 4.56 -11.09 -16.89
C LEU A 97 4.23 -9.61 -16.67
N TYR A 98 3.12 -9.33 -15.99
CA TYR A 98 2.72 -7.98 -15.60
C TYR A 98 3.79 -7.34 -14.69
N LEU A 99 4.26 -8.07 -13.68
CA LEU A 99 5.31 -7.61 -12.78
C LEU A 99 6.67 -7.44 -13.47
N LYS A 100 6.96 -8.27 -14.47
CA LYS A 100 8.18 -8.16 -15.28
C LYS A 100 8.17 -6.93 -16.21
N GLY A 101 7.01 -6.32 -16.45
CA GLY A 101 6.85 -5.17 -17.35
C GLY A 101 6.59 -5.55 -18.82
N GLU A 102 6.33 -6.83 -19.10
CA GLU A 102 6.12 -7.35 -20.46
C GLU A 102 4.62 -7.52 -20.78
N PHE A 103 3.81 -6.49 -20.50
CA PHE A 103 2.35 -6.56 -20.67
C PHE A 103 1.90 -6.81 -22.13
N SER A 104 2.66 -6.27 -23.10
CA SER A 104 2.33 -6.35 -24.53
C SER A 104 2.36 -7.79 -25.09
N VAL A 105 3.15 -8.68 -24.50
CA VAL A 105 3.31 -10.08 -24.97
C VAL A 105 2.12 -10.96 -24.54
N CYS A 106 1.40 -10.54 -23.50
CA CYS A 106 0.29 -11.29 -22.94
C CYS A 106 -1.00 -11.15 -23.78
N LEU A 107 -1.22 -9.99 -24.39
CA LEU A 107 -2.38 -9.74 -25.27
C LEU A 107 -2.37 -10.62 -26.51
N THR A 108 -1.19 -10.85 -27.12
CA THR A 108 -1.06 -11.68 -28.32
C THR A 108 -1.32 -13.16 -28.03
N ALA A 109 -0.87 -13.66 -26.88
CA ALA A 109 -1.10 -15.05 -26.49
C ALA A 109 -2.56 -15.34 -26.08
N LEU A 110 -3.29 -14.33 -25.59
CA LEU A 110 -4.72 -14.45 -25.31
C LEU A 110 -5.61 -14.30 -26.56
N TYR A 111 -5.19 -13.49 -27.54
CA TYR A 111 -5.95 -13.30 -28.79
C TYR A 111 -5.86 -14.48 -29.76
N VAL A 112 -4.77 -15.26 -29.73
CA VAL A 112 -4.56 -16.42 -30.63
C VAL A 112 -5.32 -17.67 -30.16
N GLY A 113 -5.92 -17.63 -28.97
CA GLY A 113 -6.71 -18.74 -28.39
C GLY A 113 -8.23 -18.62 -28.56
N MET A 114 -8.74 -17.65 -29.32
CA MET A 114 -10.13 -17.58 -29.78
C MET A 114 -10.28 -18.20 -31.17
#